data_AF-A0A2E5UQQ9-F1
#
_entry.id   AF-A0A2E5UQQ9-F1
#
_cell.length_a   1.000
_cell.length_b   1.000
_cell.length_c   1.000
_cell.angle_alpha   90.00
_cell.angle_beta   90.00
_cell.angle_gamma   90.00
#
_symmetry.space_group_name_H-M   'P 1'
#
loop_
_entity.id
_entity.type
_entity.pdbx_description
1 polymer ?
#
loop_
_entity_poly.entity_id
_entity_poly.type
_entity_poly.pdbx_seq_one_letter_code
_entity_poly.pdbx_strand_id
1 'polypeptide(L)'
;MYVEKISEPIFSLNFSYGTFHESSLNQFNFDSSNEFYGISLSTVLGGINQISIDHKKYENSKFLGANYLYYYKPSFQFNFFTGFGFNYISKQSSSNEKKYNLSLGIFRKPINKTGLNYYPFLKYDYILHNIPSNENINSCLNCFYDEISFGISIQFNDIGIEPSFVWIDENTKRYKVKIFLWEKSN
;
A
#
# COMPACT_ATOMS: atom_id res chain seq x y z
N MET A 1 9.96 -6.22 3.21
CA MET A 1 10.49 -4.85 3.31
C MET A 1 11.89 -4.88 3.91
N TYR A 2 12.83 -4.19 3.26
CA TYR A 2 14.27 -4.22 3.52
C TYR A 2 14.72 -3.67 4.92
N VAL A 3 13.79 -3.39 5.82
CA VAL A 3 14.05 -2.56 7.00
C VAL A 3 14.85 -3.25 8.12
N GLU A 4 15.57 -4.34 7.88
CA GLU A 4 15.98 -5.30 8.91
C GLU A 4 16.81 -4.70 10.06
N LYS A 5 17.73 -3.77 9.81
CA LYS A 5 18.46 -3.03 10.85
C LYS A 5 19.15 -1.79 10.24
N ILE A 6 18.50 -0.65 10.32
CA ILE A 6 19.09 0.65 9.94
C ILE A 6 18.70 1.64 11.04
N SER A 7 19.70 2.25 11.66
CA SER A 7 19.53 3.32 12.67
C SER A 7 19.04 4.61 12.01
N GLU A 8 19.42 4.81 10.75
CA GLU A 8 19.11 5.95 9.93
C GLU A 8 17.68 5.88 9.35
N PRO A 9 17.06 7.04 9.09
CA PRO A 9 15.84 7.11 8.30
C PRO A 9 16.08 6.57 6.89
N ILE A 10 15.20 5.67 6.44
CA ILE A 10 15.16 5.22 5.04
C ILE A 10 14.09 6.03 4.32
N PHE A 11 14.38 6.54 3.14
CA PHE A 11 13.37 7.20 2.31
C PHE A 11 12.99 6.31 1.13
N SER A 12 11.75 6.41 0.67
CA SER A 12 11.30 5.69 -0.49
C SER A 12 10.42 6.52 -1.40
N LEU A 13 10.60 6.32 -2.70
CA LEU A 13 9.70 6.80 -3.73
C LEU A 13 8.91 5.63 -4.31
N ASN A 14 7.60 5.79 -4.35
CA ASN A 14 6.65 4.76 -4.76
C ASN A 14 5.94 5.21 -6.02
N PHE A 15 5.95 4.35 -7.03
CA PHE A 15 5.17 4.51 -8.23
C PHE A 15 4.09 3.44 -8.25
N SER A 16 2.90 3.82 -8.65
CA SER A 16 1.78 2.90 -8.82
C SER A 16 1.05 3.19 -10.12
N TYR A 17 0.70 2.13 -10.81
CA TYR A 17 -0.15 2.15 -11.98
C TYR A 17 -1.20 1.06 -11.81
N GLY A 18 -2.41 1.30 -12.28
CA GLY A 18 -3.41 0.26 -12.30
C GLY A 18 -4.70 0.68 -12.96
N THR A 19 -5.54 -0.32 -13.13
CA THR A 19 -6.90 -0.19 -13.65
C THR A 19 -7.85 -0.45 -12.49
N PHE A 20 -8.82 0.44 -12.31
CA PHE A 20 -9.92 0.19 -11.39
C PHE A 20 -11.19 -0.10 -12.21
N HIS A 21 -11.75 -1.29 -12.03
CA HIS A 21 -13.00 -1.68 -12.68
C HIS A 21 -14.11 -1.74 -11.62
N GLU A 22 -15.04 -0.80 -11.68
CA GLU A 22 -16.06 -0.62 -10.65
C GLU A 22 -17.18 -1.66 -10.64
N SER A 23 -17.32 -2.49 -11.68
CA SER A 23 -18.47 -3.39 -11.84
C SER A 23 -18.54 -4.55 -10.83
N SER A 24 -17.52 -4.74 -9.99
CA SER A 24 -17.51 -5.72 -8.90
C SER A 24 -18.01 -5.15 -7.55
N LEU A 25 -18.11 -3.83 -7.41
CA LEU A 25 -18.59 -3.10 -6.23
C LEU A 25 -19.88 -2.35 -6.60
N ASN A 26 -20.97 -3.09 -6.75
CA ASN A 26 -22.26 -2.59 -7.25
C ASN A 26 -22.73 -1.27 -6.58
N GLN A 27 -23.12 -0.31 -7.43
CA GLN A 27 -23.99 0.86 -7.20
C GLN A 27 -23.43 2.25 -6.85
N PHE A 28 -22.23 2.61 -7.32
CA PHE A 28 -21.94 4.04 -7.54
C PHE A 28 -21.43 4.25 -8.97
N ASN A 29 -22.20 4.98 -9.77
CA ASN A 29 -21.87 5.28 -11.16
C ASN A 29 -20.55 6.06 -11.27
N PHE A 30 -19.43 5.39 -11.53
CA PHE A 30 -18.41 5.93 -12.43
C PHE A 30 -18.35 5.07 -13.68
N ASP A 31 -18.61 5.72 -14.81
CA ASP A 31 -18.39 5.09 -16.10
C ASP A 31 -16.89 4.81 -16.31
N SER A 32 -16.62 3.61 -16.81
CA SER A 32 -15.37 3.12 -17.42
C SER A 32 -14.17 2.80 -16.52
N SER A 33 -13.36 1.87 -17.01
CA SER A 33 -12.06 1.47 -16.46
C SER A 33 -11.15 2.69 -16.33
N ASN A 34 -11.05 3.25 -15.13
CA ASN A 34 -10.21 4.41 -14.91
C ASN A 34 -8.79 3.95 -14.62
N GLU A 35 -7.91 4.11 -15.61
CA GLU A 35 -6.48 4.02 -15.41
C GLU A 35 -6.03 5.15 -14.47
N PHE A 36 -5.04 4.85 -13.63
CA PHE A 36 -4.45 5.87 -12.77
C PHE A 36 -2.94 5.74 -12.68
N TYR A 37 -2.32 6.88 -12.39
CA TYR A 37 -0.93 6.97 -12.00
C TYR A 37 -0.86 7.56 -10.60
N GLY A 38 -0.02 6.96 -9.76
CA GLY A 38 0.17 7.36 -8.39
C GLY A 38 1.64 7.48 -8.04
N ILE A 39 1.95 8.50 -7.25
CA ILE A 39 3.25 8.72 -6.65
C ILE A 39 3.09 8.78 -5.13
N SER A 40 4.06 8.26 -4.41
CA SER A 40 4.01 8.26 -2.96
C SER A 40 5.41 8.36 -2.37
N LEU A 41 5.51 9.09 -1.28
CA LEU A 41 6.72 9.26 -0.50
C LEU A 41 6.52 8.55 0.81
N SER A 42 7.52 7.77 1.24
CA SER A 42 7.49 7.17 2.56
C SER A 42 8.86 7.25 3.23
N THR A 43 8.84 7.29 4.55
CA THR A 43 10.05 7.21 5.37
C THR A 43 9.90 6.07 6.38
N VAL A 44 11.00 5.37 6.66
CA VAL A 44 11.06 4.36 7.70
C VAL A 44 12.04 4.79 8.79
N LEU A 45 11.54 4.93 10.01
CA LEU A 45 12.26 5.43 11.19
C LEU A 45 12.59 4.29 12.16
N GLY A 46 13.84 4.23 12.61
CA GLY A 46 14.35 3.22 13.54
C GLY A 46 14.20 1.78 13.03
N GLY A 47 14.03 1.66 11.72
CA GLY A 47 13.71 0.43 11.04
C GLY A 47 12.41 -0.28 11.46
N ILE A 48 11.49 0.39 12.15
CA ILE A 48 10.26 -0.22 12.69
C ILE A 48 8.98 0.57 12.41
N ASN A 49 9.07 1.86 12.10
CA ASN A 49 7.90 2.70 11.82
C ASN A 49 8.00 3.26 10.41
N GLN A 50 7.04 2.96 9.53
CA GLN A 50 6.93 3.63 8.24
C GLN A 50 5.75 4.60 8.23
N ILE A 51 5.98 5.79 7.71
CA ILE A 51 4.96 6.80 7.42
C ILE A 51 5.01 7.10 5.92
N SER A 52 3.85 7.18 5.29
CA SER A 52 3.70 7.42 3.85
C SER A 52 2.65 8.47 3.56
N ILE A 53 2.89 9.26 2.51
CA ILE A 53 1.91 10.15 1.91
C ILE A 53 1.80 9.79 0.43
N ASP A 54 0.58 9.63 -0.04
CA ASP A 54 0.26 9.15 -1.38
C ASP A 54 -0.55 10.20 -2.14
N HIS A 55 -0.24 10.37 -3.43
CA HIS A 55 -1.06 11.14 -4.36
C HIS A 55 -1.35 10.28 -5.59
N LYS A 56 -2.62 10.17 -5.98
CA LYS A 56 -3.02 9.50 -7.23
C LYS A 56 -3.97 10.38 -8.02
N LYS A 57 -3.84 10.33 -9.35
CA LYS A 57 -4.74 11.03 -10.26
C LYS A 57 -5.45 10.01 -11.14
N TYR A 58 -6.77 10.06 -11.10
CA TYR A 58 -7.67 9.41 -12.04
C TYR A 58 -8.18 10.46 -13.02
N GLU A 59 -8.90 10.05 -14.05
CA GLU A 59 -9.54 10.96 -15.00
C GLU A 59 -10.46 11.97 -14.28
N ASN A 60 -11.37 11.46 -13.45
CA ASN A 60 -12.42 12.25 -12.80
C ASN A 60 -12.24 12.47 -11.29
N SER A 61 -11.10 12.07 -10.72
CA SER A 61 -10.85 12.22 -9.29
C SER A 61 -9.36 12.36 -8.93
N LYS A 62 -9.11 12.94 -7.76
CA LYS A 62 -7.78 13.05 -7.15
C LYS A 62 -7.81 12.40 -5.78
N PHE A 63 -6.73 11.72 -5.45
CA PHE A 63 -6.56 10.97 -4.22
C PHE A 63 -5.38 11.53 -3.43
N LEU A 64 -5.59 11.75 -2.14
CA LEU A 64 -4.54 12.02 -1.16
C LEU A 64 -4.65 11.00 -0.03
N GLY A 65 -3.56 10.28 0.23
CA GLY A 65 -3.50 9.24 1.24
C GLY A 65 -2.41 9.51 2.27
N ALA A 66 -2.64 9.06 3.49
CA ALA A 66 -1.62 8.96 4.53
C ALA A 66 -1.69 7.56 5.16
N ASN A 67 -0.55 6.92 5.33
CA ASN A 67 -0.46 5.53 5.75
C ASN A 67 0.64 5.35 6.78
N TYR A 68 0.37 4.60 7.84
CA TYR A 68 1.32 4.19 8.86
C TYR A 68 1.43 2.67 8.91
N LEU A 69 2.67 2.15 8.98
CA LEU A 69 2.97 0.73 9.18
C LEU A 69 3.97 0.56 10.33
N TYR A 70 3.71 -0.42 11.18
CA TYR A 70 4.58 -0.87 12.25
C TYR A 70 5.13 -2.27 11.94
N TYR A 71 6.45 -2.42 11.93
CA TYR A 71 7.13 -3.69 11.69
C TYR A 71 7.47 -4.38 13.01
N TYR A 72 6.94 -5.59 13.19
CA TYR A 72 7.25 -6.50 14.28
C TYR A 72 8.23 -7.57 13.80
N LYS A 73 9.44 -7.61 14.40
CA LYS A 73 10.56 -8.47 13.97
C LYS A 73 11.02 -9.45 15.05
N PRO A 74 10.23 -10.49 15.32
CA PRO A 74 10.58 -11.52 16.29
C PRO A 74 11.69 -12.45 15.78
N SER A 75 12.17 -13.32 16.68
CA SER A 75 13.34 -14.18 16.41
C SER A 75 13.08 -15.35 15.44
N PHE A 76 11.84 -15.62 15.02
CA PHE A 76 11.52 -16.69 14.06
C PHE A 76 11.75 -16.29 12.59
N GLN A 77 11.46 -17.18 11.64
CA GLN A 77 11.83 -17.05 10.22
C GLN A 77 11.08 -15.94 9.46
N PHE A 78 9.90 -15.55 9.94
CA PHE A 78 9.05 -14.53 9.37
C PHE A 78 9.03 -13.31 10.27
N ASN A 79 8.84 -12.16 9.66
CA ASN A 79 8.52 -10.92 10.34
C ASN A 79 7.10 -10.52 9.94
N PHE A 80 6.49 -9.69 10.77
CA PHE A 80 5.12 -9.22 10.61
C PHE A 80 5.08 -7.71 10.51
N PHE A 81 4.00 -7.18 9.95
CA PHE A 81 3.67 -5.78 10.10
C PHE A 81 2.16 -5.59 10.19
N THR A 82 1.79 -4.48 10.82
CA THR A 82 0.41 -4.01 10.91
C THR A 82 0.36 -2.51 10.67
N GLY A 83 -0.78 -1.97 10.32
CA GLY A 83 -0.90 -0.54 10.17
C GLY A 83 -2.30 -0.06 9.86
N PHE A 84 -2.39 1.24 9.68
CA PHE A 84 -3.63 1.89 9.31
C PHE A 84 -3.36 3.02 8.33
N GLY A 85 -4.38 3.41 7.59
CA GLY A 85 -4.30 4.54 6.70
C GLY A 85 -5.63 5.23 6.51
N PHE A 86 -5.52 6.43 5.97
CA PHE A 86 -6.63 7.29 5.64
C PHE A 86 -6.41 7.85 4.25
N ASN A 87 -7.47 7.83 3.44
CA ASN A 87 -7.44 8.38 2.10
C ASN A 87 -8.64 9.31 1.89
N TYR A 88 -8.35 10.47 1.35
CA TYR A 88 -9.33 11.44 0.90
C TYR A 88 -9.37 11.46 -0.63
N ILE A 89 -10.58 11.35 -1.18
CA ILE A 89 -10.82 11.29 -2.62
C ILE A 89 -11.70 12.47 -2.99
N SER A 90 -11.14 13.38 -3.78
CA SER A 90 -11.89 14.49 -4.36
C SER A 90 -12.40 14.10 -5.74
N LYS A 91 -13.72 14.13 -5.90
CA LYS A 91 -14.43 13.74 -7.13
C LYS A 91 -14.98 14.99 -7.82
N GLN A 92 -14.90 15.04 -9.15
CA GLN A 92 -15.38 16.22 -9.91
C GLN A 92 -16.91 16.29 -9.98
N SER A 93 -17.59 15.14 -10.10
CA SER A 93 -19.03 15.02 -10.39
C SER A 93 -19.87 14.54 -9.21
N SER A 94 -19.26 14.24 -8.06
CA SER A 94 -19.94 13.64 -6.90
C SER A 94 -19.32 14.11 -5.60
N SER A 95 -19.93 13.73 -4.47
CA SER A 95 -19.40 14.06 -3.15
C SER A 95 -18.02 13.43 -2.92
N ASN A 96 -17.20 14.16 -2.18
CA ASN A 96 -15.89 13.67 -1.76
C ASN A 96 -16.04 12.41 -0.90
N GLU A 97 -15.05 11.52 -0.99
CA GLU A 97 -15.08 10.24 -0.33
C GLU A 97 -13.90 10.08 0.63
N LYS A 98 -14.15 9.38 1.74
CA LYS A 98 -13.14 9.01 2.73
C LYS A 98 -13.00 7.50 2.74
N LYS A 99 -11.76 7.01 2.70
CA LYS A 99 -11.44 5.59 2.90
C LYS A 99 -10.50 5.43 4.08
N TYR A 100 -10.67 4.33 4.79
CA TYR A 100 -9.82 3.91 5.89
C TYR A 100 -9.32 2.50 5.57
N ASN A 101 -8.04 2.24 5.83
CA ASN A 101 -7.49 0.90 5.64
C ASN A 101 -6.86 0.40 6.93
N LEU A 102 -7.05 -0.89 7.20
CA LEU A 102 -6.29 -1.65 8.16
C LEU A 102 -5.38 -2.61 7.39
N SER A 103 -4.09 -2.57 7.68
CA SER A 103 -3.09 -3.38 6.98
C SER A 103 -2.53 -4.46 7.89
N LEU A 104 -2.35 -5.66 7.36
CA LEU A 104 -1.60 -6.74 8.00
C LEU A 104 -0.66 -7.36 6.95
N GLY A 105 0.47 -7.89 7.37
CA GLY A 105 1.30 -8.62 6.44
C GLY A 105 2.46 -9.37 7.06
N ILE A 106 3.06 -10.18 6.20
CA ILE A 106 4.19 -11.04 6.50
C ILE A 106 5.31 -10.80 5.50
N PHE A 107 6.54 -10.92 5.95
CA PHE A 107 7.70 -10.96 5.07
C PHE A 107 8.76 -11.89 5.64
N ARG A 108 9.48 -12.56 4.75
CA ARG A 108 10.52 -13.51 5.15
C ARG A 108 11.82 -12.77 5.45
N LYS A 109 12.62 -13.31 6.37
CA LYS A 109 14.05 -12.99 6.55
C LYS A 109 14.84 -13.26 5.25
N PRO A 110 16.01 -12.61 5.03
CA PRO A 110 16.70 -12.65 3.75
C PRO A 110 17.10 -14.07 3.37
N ILE A 111 16.85 -14.43 2.11
CA ILE A 111 17.13 -15.78 1.59
C ILE A 111 18.63 -15.95 1.26
N ASN A 112 19.28 -14.88 0.79
CA ASN A 112 20.72 -14.85 0.49
C ASN A 112 21.43 -13.88 1.46
N LYS A 113 22.74 -14.10 1.70
CA LYS A 113 23.58 -13.22 2.53
C LYS A 113 24.69 -12.50 1.76
N THR A 114 24.86 -12.78 0.47
CA THR A 114 25.96 -12.27 -0.36
C THR A 114 25.45 -11.24 -1.36
N GLY A 115 25.67 -9.95 -1.07
CA GLY A 115 25.50 -8.79 -1.97
C GLY A 115 24.08 -8.43 -2.40
N LEU A 116 23.21 -9.42 -2.58
CA LEU A 116 21.85 -9.29 -3.09
C LEU A 116 20.90 -10.09 -2.20
N ASN A 117 20.03 -9.38 -1.49
CA ASN A 117 19.11 -9.97 -0.53
C ASN A 117 17.67 -9.86 -1.03
N TYR A 118 16.87 -10.90 -0.75
CA TYR A 118 15.49 -11.02 -1.22
C TYR A 118 14.54 -11.27 -0.05
N TYR A 119 13.45 -10.52 -0.02
CA TYR A 119 12.44 -10.56 1.02
C TYR A 119 11.05 -10.64 0.36
N PRO A 120 10.55 -11.85 0.04
CA PRO A 120 9.16 -12.00 -0.39
C PRO A 120 8.23 -11.53 0.72
N PHE A 121 7.12 -10.91 0.33
CA PHE A 121 6.12 -10.43 1.27
C PHE A 121 4.70 -10.65 0.74
N LEU A 122 3.77 -10.72 1.70
CA LEU A 122 2.34 -10.74 1.48
C LEU A 122 1.73 -9.70 2.40
N LYS A 123 0.82 -8.90 1.86
CA LYS A 123 0.07 -7.87 2.57
C LYS A 123 -1.42 -8.10 2.31
N TYR A 124 -2.21 -7.94 3.34
CA TYR A 124 -3.65 -7.85 3.29
C TYR A 124 -4.07 -6.47 3.79
N ASP A 125 -4.93 -5.81 3.04
CA ASP A 125 -5.55 -4.55 3.40
C ASP A 125 -7.07 -4.74 3.45
N TYR A 126 -7.66 -4.49 4.61
CA TYR A 126 -9.10 -4.35 4.76
C TYR A 126 -9.45 -2.88 4.58
N ILE A 127 -10.27 -2.54 3.59
CA ILE A 127 -10.57 -1.16 3.23
C ILE A 127 -12.04 -0.87 3.47
N LEU A 128 -12.31 0.07 4.36
CA LEU A 128 -13.61 0.66 4.58
C LEU A 128 -13.72 1.95 3.77
N HIS A 129 -14.78 2.11 2.99
CA HIS A 129 -15.13 3.36 2.32
C HIS A 129 -16.46 3.93 2.81
N ASN A 130 -16.90 5.05 2.22
CA ASN A 130 -18.04 5.84 2.70
C ASN A 130 -19.25 4.98 3.08
N ILE A 131 -19.65 5.06 4.36
CA ILE A 131 -20.92 4.50 4.85
C ILE A 131 -22.01 5.56 4.60
N PRO A 132 -23.06 5.25 3.82
CA PRO A 132 -24.19 6.14 3.63
C PRO A 132 -24.81 6.53 4.97
N SER A 133 -25.25 7.78 5.12
CA SER A 133 -25.83 8.28 6.38
C SER A 133 -27.12 7.58 6.80
N ASN A 134 -27.76 6.88 5.86
CA ASN A 134 -28.98 6.10 6.04
C ASN A 134 -28.71 4.60 6.30
N GLU A 135 -27.44 4.17 6.37
CA GLU A 135 -27.07 2.78 6.62
C GLU A 135 -26.16 2.64 7.85
N ASN A 136 -26.19 1.47 8.48
CA ASN A 136 -25.23 1.11 9.52
C ASN A 136 -24.10 0.28 8.89
N ILE A 137 -22.92 0.27 9.51
CA ILE A 137 -21.78 -0.54 9.07
C ILE A 137 -22.13 -2.04 8.98
N ASN A 138 -23.03 -2.52 9.84
CA ASN A 138 -23.49 -3.91 9.84
C ASN A 138 -24.44 -4.24 8.68
N SER A 139 -25.02 -3.25 8.01
CA SER A 139 -25.96 -3.44 6.89
C SER A 139 -25.34 -3.11 5.53
N CYS A 140 -24.24 -2.34 5.49
CA CYS A 140 -23.61 -1.94 4.25
C CYS A 140 -22.59 -2.98 3.76
N LEU A 141 -23.07 -4.00 3.04
CA LEU A 141 -22.23 -5.05 2.46
C LEU A 141 -21.23 -4.53 1.42
N ASN A 142 -21.54 -3.38 0.80
CA ASN A 142 -20.71 -2.76 -0.24
C ASN A 142 -19.91 -1.57 0.31
N CYS A 143 -19.69 -1.47 1.62
CA CYS A 143 -18.88 -0.41 2.22
C CYS A 143 -17.43 -0.83 2.48
N PHE A 144 -17.09 -2.09 2.22
CA PHE A 144 -15.76 -2.60 2.44
C PHE A 144 -15.33 -3.55 1.33
N TYR A 145 -14.02 -3.64 1.14
CA TYR A 145 -13.40 -4.61 0.26
C TYR A 145 -11.99 -4.92 0.73
N ASP A 146 -11.48 -6.03 0.23
CA ASP A 146 -10.18 -6.55 0.59
C ASP A 146 -9.19 -6.35 -0.56
N GLU A 147 -7.94 -6.02 -0.23
CA GLU A 147 -6.84 -6.04 -1.18
C GLU A 147 -5.75 -7.00 -0.70
N ILE A 148 -5.28 -7.85 -1.62
CA ILE A 148 -4.13 -8.72 -1.37
C ILE A 148 -2.98 -8.22 -2.22
N SER A 149 -1.87 -7.85 -1.57
CA SER A 149 -0.63 -7.51 -2.27
C SER A 149 0.42 -8.57 -2.04
N PHE A 150 1.08 -9.00 -3.11
CA PHE A 150 2.26 -9.86 -3.02
C PHE A 150 3.40 -9.26 -3.83
N GLY A 151 4.61 -9.47 -3.36
CA GLY A 151 5.78 -8.92 -4.02
C GLY A 151 7.07 -9.43 -3.42
N ILE A 152 8.16 -8.86 -3.92
CA ILE A 152 9.51 -9.17 -3.46
C ILE A 152 10.25 -7.86 -3.22
N SER A 153 10.84 -7.70 -2.06
CA SER A 153 11.79 -6.61 -1.82
C SER A 153 13.19 -7.15 -2.12
N ILE A 154 13.89 -6.46 -3.00
CA ILE A 154 15.24 -6.77 -3.46
C ILE A 154 16.14 -5.69 -2.91
N GLN A 155 17.22 -6.07 -2.24
CA GLN A 155 18.22 -5.13 -1.75
C GLN A 155 19.55 -5.42 -2.40
N PHE A 156 20.13 -4.37 -2.97
CA PHE A 156 21.49 -4.36 -3.49
C PHE A 156 22.21 -3.12 -2.98
N ASN A 157 23.26 -3.31 -2.17
CA ASN A 157 23.98 -2.23 -1.49
C ASN A 157 23.04 -1.30 -0.71
N ASP A 158 22.98 -0.04 -1.11
CA ASP A 158 22.26 1.06 -0.46
C ASP A 158 20.95 1.40 -1.20
N ILE A 159 20.53 0.51 -2.10
CA ILE A 159 19.32 0.62 -2.90
C ILE A 159 18.43 -0.59 -2.63
N GLY A 160 17.15 -0.31 -2.40
CA GLY A 160 16.10 -1.31 -2.32
C GLY A 160 15.08 -1.11 -3.42
N ILE A 161 14.60 -2.18 -4.03
CA ILE A 161 13.53 -2.15 -5.03
C ILE A 161 12.48 -3.17 -4.63
N GLU A 162 11.22 -2.75 -4.56
CA GLU A 162 10.09 -3.56 -4.12
C GLU A 162 8.97 -3.49 -5.17
N PRO A 163 9.07 -4.29 -6.25
CA PRO A 163 7.95 -4.54 -7.13
C PRO A 163 6.88 -5.37 -6.40
N SER A 164 5.62 -5.01 -6.63
CA SER A 164 4.48 -5.76 -6.12
C SER A 164 3.27 -5.65 -7.02
N PHE A 165 2.45 -6.69 -6.92
CA PHE A 165 1.14 -6.75 -7.53
C PHE A 165 0.09 -6.67 -6.43
N VAL A 166 -0.98 -5.93 -6.69
CA VAL A 166 -2.14 -5.83 -5.81
C VAL A 166 -3.37 -6.32 -6.56
N TRP A 167 -4.04 -7.27 -5.93
CA TRP A 167 -5.27 -7.86 -6.39
C TRP A 167 -6.42 -7.44 -5.49
N ILE A 168 -7.54 -7.07 -6.10
CA ILE A 168 -8.80 -6.74 -5.41
C ILE A 168 -9.87 -7.71 -5.88
N ASP A 169 -10.04 -7.80 -7.21
CA ASP A 169 -10.91 -8.75 -7.87
C ASP A 169 -10.35 -9.12 -9.26
N GLU A 170 -11.10 -9.90 -10.04
CA GLU A 170 -10.69 -10.37 -11.37
C GLU A 170 -10.34 -9.24 -12.35
N ASN A 171 -11.05 -8.12 -12.27
CA ASN A 171 -10.98 -6.98 -13.18
C ASN A 171 -10.16 -5.80 -12.61
N THR A 172 -9.94 -5.77 -11.30
CA THR A 172 -9.26 -4.69 -10.59
C THR A 172 -7.90 -5.14 -10.05
N LYS A 173 -6.85 -4.64 -10.70
CA LYS A 173 -5.45 -5.02 -10.45
C LYS A 173 -4.54 -3.80 -10.52
N ARG A 174 -3.49 -3.79 -9.69
CA ARG A 174 -2.55 -2.67 -9.63
C ARG A 174 -1.12 -3.18 -9.52
N TYR A 175 -0.22 -2.50 -10.20
CA TYR A 175 1.22 -2.73 -10.12
C TYR A 175 1.85 -1.58 -9.35
N LYS A 176 2.74 -1.91 -8.41
CA LYS A 176 3.47 -0.93 -7.61
C LYS A 176 4.95 -1.24 -7.68
N VAL A 177 5.76 -0.19 -7.76
CA VAL A 177 7.21 -0.27 -7.59
C VAL A 177 7.59 0.74 -6.54
N LYS A 178 8.17 0.26 -5.44
CA LYS A 178 8.76 1.10 -4.40
C LYS A 178 10.28 1.05 -4.51
N ILE A 179 10.92 2.20 -4.55
CA ILE A 179 12.38 2.33 -4.57
C ILE A 179 12.80 2.97 -3.24
N PHE A 180 13.67 2.29 -2.50
CA PHE A 180 14.26 2.77 -1.25
C PHE A 180 15.66 3.30 -1.51
N LEU A 181 15.96 4.45 -0.92
CA LEU A 181 17.27 5.08 -0.91
C LEU A 181 17.64 5.42 0.54
N TRP A 182 18.89 5.14 0.92
CA TRP A 182 19.46 5.60 2.18
C TRP A 182 20.96 5.74 2.03
N GLU A 183 21.56 6.56 2.90
CA GLU A 183 23.01 6.62 3.04
C GLU A 183 23.40 5.67 4.17
N LYS A 184 24.42 4.84 3.97
CA LYS A 184 25.09 4.22 5.11
C LYS A 184 25.80 5.33 5.87
N SER A 185 25.51 5.45 7.17
CA SER A 185 26.39 6.21 8.05
C SER A 185 27.77 5.52 8.03
N ASN A 186 28.79 6.24 7.56
CA ASN A 186 30.19 5.83 7.69
C ASN A 186 30.65 5.84 9.14
#